data_AF-A0A520HJ84-F1
#
_entry.id   AF-A0A520HJ84-F1
#
_cell.length_a   1.000
_cell.length_b   1.000
_cell.length_c   1.000
_cell.angle_alpha   90.00
_cell.angle_beta   90.00
_cell.angle_gamma   90.00
#
_symmetry.space_group_name_H-M   'P 1'
#
loop_
_entity.id
_entity.type
_entity.pdbx_description
1 polymer ?
#
loop_
_entity_poly.entity_id
_entity_poly.type
_entity_poly.pdbx_seq_one_letter_code
_entity_poly.pdbx_strand_id
1 'polypeptide(L)'
;PLYSKGIAWRLSTDMNQLLTMHTAEGEKHVQVLPTEMKDFVVKRKDDCPAYQLCSVIDDVANNINLIVRGKDLKNSTIAQLYLAEELGLHSFRQTRFHHHDLLSDDSGTKLSKSAGSTSLKLLREQGMTREAILSLMNRKLLESFV
;
A
#
# COMPACT_ATOMS: atom_id res chain seq x y z
N PRO A 1 -17.90 22.69 -11.54
CA PRO A 1 -17.62 21.70 -10.46
C PRO A 1 -16.27 20.98 -10.60
N LEU A 2 -15.91 20.47 -11.80
CA LEU A 2 -14.64 19.77 -12.06
C LEU A 2 -13.42 20.67 -12.33
N TYR A 3 -13.60 21.98 -12.38
CA TYR A 3 -12.50 22.94 -12.56
C TYR A 3 -12.35 23.89 -11.37
N SER A 4 -13.12 23.64 -10.31
CA SER A 4 -13.12 24.44 -9.10
C SER A 4 -11.87 24.13 -8.28
N LYS A 5 -11.01 25.15 -8.08
CA LYS A 5 -9.80 25.06 -7.25
C LYS A 5 -10.16 24.91 -5.78
N GLY A 6 -9.27 24.32 -4.99
CA GLY A 6 -9.45 24.22 -3.54
C GLY A 6 -10.43 23.13 -3.09
N ILE A 7 -10.94 22.30 -4.01
CA ILE A 7 -11.94 21.27 -3.73
C ILE A 7 -11.32 19.89 -3.91
N ALA A 8 -11.51 19.03 -2.90
CA ALA A 8 -11.14 17.62 -3.00
C ALA A 8 -12.21 16.84 -3.75
N TRP A 9 -11.80 15.88 -4.57
CA TRP A 9 -12.71 14.92 -5.20
C TRP A 9 -12.67 13.61 -4.47
N ARG A 10 -13.84 13.04 -4.26
CA ARG A 10 -14.05 11.72 -3.71
C ARG A 10 -14.73 10.85 -4.76
N LEU A 11 -14.30 9.61 -4.86
CA LEU A 11 -15.03 8.63 -5.65
C LEU A 11 -16.30 8.26 -4.88
N SER A 12 -17.45 8.19 -5.54
CA SER A 12 -18.66 7.64 -4.90
C SER A 12 -18.56 6.12 -4.94
N THR A 13 -18.64 5.45 -3.80
CA THR A 13 -18.36 4.00 -3.71
C THR A 13 -19.60 3.18 -3.33
N ASP A 14 -19.79 2.05 -4.01
CA ASP A 14 -20.69 0.98 -3.56
C ASP A 14 -19.96 0.03 -2.59
N MET A 15 -20.40 0.01 -1.34
CA MET A 15 -19.81 -0.79 -0.28
C MET A 15 -20.11 -2.29 -0.40
N ASN A 16 -21.01 -2.70 -1.30
CA ASN A 16 -21.36 -4.10 -1.53
C ASN A 16 -20.67 -4.72 -2.74
N GLN A 17 -19.92 -3.93 -3.49
CA GLN A 17 -19.20 -4.39 -4.67
C GLN A 17 -18.14 -5.42 -4.28
N LEU A 18 -18.18 -6.60 -4.92
CA LEU A 18 -17.20 -7.65 -4.73
C LEU A 18 -15.95 -7.35 -5.56
N LEU A 19 -14.81 -7.29 -4.89
CA LEU A 19 -13.50 -7.03 -5.47
C LEU A 19 -12.64 -8.28 -5.32
N THR A 20 -11.93 -8.64 -6.39
CA THR A 20 -10.99 -9.77 -6.39
C THR A 20 -9.56 -9.26 -6.34
N MET A 21 -8.82 -9.66 -5.30
CA MET A 21 -7.38 -9.46 -5.19
C MET A 21 -6.67 -10.77 -5.51
N HIS A 22 -5.63 -10.70 -6.34
CA HIS A 22 -4.77 -11.83 -6.64
C HIS A 22 -3.54 -11.81 -5.74
N THR A 23 -3.24 -12.90 -5.05
CA THR A 23 -2.02 -13.01 -4.25
C THR A 23 -0.81 -13.34 -5.13
N ALA A 24 0.41 -13.09 -4.64
CA ALA A 24 1.64 -13.48 -5.34
C ALA A 24 1.73 -14.99 -5.57
N GLU A 25 1.14 -15.76 -4.65
CA GLU A 25 1.06 -17.22 -4.65
C GLU A 25 0.01 -17.76 -5.64
N GLY A 26 -0.79 -16.88 -6.26
CA GLY A 26 -1.79 -17.24 -7.27
C GLY A 26 -3.20 -17.48 -6.73
N GLU A 27 -3.41 -17.25 -5.43
CA GLU A 27 -4.72 -17.35 -4.80
C GLU A 27 -5.58 -16.11 -5.12
N LYS A 28 -6.91 -16.26 -5.03
CA LYS A 28 -7.86 -15.17 -5.24
C LYS A 28 -8.62 -14.92 -3.97
N HIS A 29 -8.51 -13.70 -3.45
CA HIS A 29 -9.27 -13.25 -2.29
C HIS A 29 -10.38 -12.32 -2.74
N VAL A 30 -11.62 -12.68 -2.46
CA VAL A 30 -12.79 -11.86 -2.74
C VAL A 30 -13.19 -11.13 -1.47
N GLN A 31 -13.39 -9.82 -1.57
CA GLN A 31 -13.83 -9.00 -0.46
C GLN A 31 -14.55 -7.74 -0.94
N VAL A 32 -15.27 -7.11 -0.03
CA VAL A 32 -15.87 -5.79 -0.26
C VAL A 32 -14.91 -4.66 0.12
N LEU A 33 -15.25 -3.43 -0.28
CA LEU A 33 -14.52 -2.24 0.11
C LEU A 33 -14.57 -2.05 1.65
N PRO A 34 -13.44 -1.84 2.33
CA PRO A 34 -13.44 -1.55 3.76
C PRO A 34 -14.15 -0.22 4.06
N THR A 35 -14.87 -0.15 5.19
CA THR A 35 -15.66 1.04 5.57
C THR A 35 -14.83 2.32 5.64
N GLU A 36 -13.59 2.23 6.11
CA GLU A 36 -12.64 3.35 6.18
C GLU A 36 -12.21 3.87 4.80
N MET A 37 -12.41 3.08 3.75
CA MET A 37 -12.17 3.46 2.36
C MET A 37 -13.46 3.95 1.67
N LYS A 38 -14.58 4.08 2.39
CA LYS A 38 -15.79 4.67 1.80
C LYS A 38 -15.50 6.07 1.28
N ASP A 39 -15.92 6.30 0.05
CA ASP A 39 -15.82 7.55 -0.68
C ASP A 39 -14.42 8.18 -0.61
N PHE A 40 -13.39 7.37 -0.85
CA PHE A 40 -11.99 7.79 -0.70
C PHE A 40 -11.63 8.94 -1.67
N VAL A 41 -10.66 9.75 -1.24
CA VAL A 41 -10.19 10.92 -2.00
C VAL A 41 -9.37 10.46 -3.20
N VAL A 42 -9.70 10.99 -4.39
CA VAL A 42 -8.95 10.77 -5.65
C VAL A 42 -8.20 12.02 -6.10
N LYS A 43 -8.63 13.20 -5.66
CA LYS A 43 -7.94 14.49 -5.85
C LYS A 43 -7.97 15.30 -4.56
N ARG A 44 -6.83 15.85 -4.17
CA ARG A 44 -6.67 16.67 -2.95
C ARG A 44 -7.07 18.13 -3.21
N LYS A 45 -7.25 18.91 -2.13
CA LYS A 45 -7.63 20.33 -2.21
C LYS A 45 -6.56 21.22 -2.84
N ASP A 46 -5.30 20.80 -2.79
CA ASP A 46 -4.15 21.46 -3.44
C ASP A 46 -4.02 21.08 -4.92
N ASP A 47 -5.10 20.59 -5.52
CA ASP A 47 -5.22 20.14 -6.90
C ASP A 47 -4.30 18.97 -7.30
N CYS A 48 -3.56 18.38 -6.36
CA CYS A 48 -2.74 17.20 -6.59
C CYS A 48 -3.59 15.92 -6.60
N PRO A 49 -3.28 14.93 -7.46
CA PRO A 49 -3.90 13.61 -7.38
C PRO A 49 -3.59 12.97 -6.02
N ALA A 50 -4.57 12.24 -5.48
CA ALA A 50 -4.42 11.54 -4.21
C ALA A 50 -3.73 10.18 -4.41
N TYR A 51 -3.16 9.64 -3.33
CA TYR A 51 -2.38 8.40 -3.36
C TYR A 51 -3.08 7.24 -4.09
N GLN A 52 -4.39 7.04 -3.86
CA GLN A 52 -5.13 5.94 -4.48
C GLN A 52 -5.17 6.05 -6.00
N LEU A 53 -5.24 7.27 -6.54
CA LEU A 53 -5.21 7.52 -7.98
C LEU A 53 -3.78 7.43 -8.54
N CYS A 54 -2.81 8.14 -7.94
CA CYS A 54 -1.43 8.14 -8.45
C CYS A 54 -0.85 6.74 -8.53
N SER A 55 -0.98 5.95 -7.44
CA SER A 55 -0.41 4.61 -7.37
C SER A 55 -0.92 3.72 -8.51
N VAL A 56 -2.23 3.71 -8.76
CA VAL A 56 -2.82 2.87 -9.83
C VAL A 56 -2.34 3.30 -11.20
N ILE A 57 -2.36 4.61 -11.48
CA ILE A 57 -1.98 5.13 -12.79
C ILE A 57 -0.49 4.90 -13.06
N ASP A 58 0.38 5.11 -12.08
CA ASP A 58 1.81 4.87 -12.20
C ASP A 58 2.11 3.38 -12.41
N ASP A 59 1.46 2.48 -11.66
CA ASP A 59 1.62 1.03 -11.80
C ASP A 59 1.18 0.55 -13.19
N VAL A 60 0.05 1.06 -13.70
CA VAL A 60 -0.43 0.76 -15.05
C VAL A 60 0.54 1.29 -16.10
N ALA A 61 0.99 2.54 -15.98
CA ALA A 61 1.90 3.17 -16.93
C ALA A 61 3.25 2.44 -17.03
N ASN A 62 3.69 1.82 -15.93
CA ASN A 62 4.94 1.06 -15.86
C ASN A 62 4.76 -0.44 -16.07
N ASN A 63 3.56 -0.91 -16.44
CA ASN A 63 3.25 -2.33 -16.65
C ASN A 63 3.60 -3.23 -15.45
N ILE A 64 3.38 -2.73 -14.24
CA ILE A 64 3.61 -3.48 -13.01
C ILE A 64 2.59 -4.63 -12.93
N ASN A 65 3.08 -5.84 -12.60
CA ASN A 65 2.25 -7.04 -12.50
C ASN A 65 2.39 -7.80 -11.16
N LEU A 66 3.30 -7.34 -10.30
CA LEU A 66 3.49 -7.81 -8.93
C LEU A 66 3.84 -6.61 -8.04
N ILE A 67 3.03 -6.39 -7.01
CA ILE A 67 3.23 -5.32 -6.02
C ILE A 67 3.57 -5.96 -4.67
N VAL A 68 4.74 -5.61 -4.14
CA VAL A 68 5.22 -6.06 -2.82
C VAL A 68 5.23 -4.86 -1.88
N ARG A 69 4.44 -4.91 -0.80
CA ARG A 69 4.33 -3.79 0.16
C ARG A 69 3.88 -4.24 1.54
N GLY A 70 3.89 -3.33 2.51
CA GLY A 70 3.48 -3.64 3.89
C GLY A 70 1.99 -4.00 4.01
N LYS A 71 1.68 -4.85 4.99
CA LYS A 71 0.31 -5.30 5.33
C LYS A 71 -0.64 -4.19 5.77
N ASP A 72 -0.12 -3.05 6.23
CA ASP A 72 -0.89 -1.84 6.50
C ASP A 72 -1.53 -1.23 5.24
N LEU A 73 -1.02 -1.54 4.05
CA LEU A 73 -1.58 -1.07 2.77
C LEU A 73 -2.60 -2.03 2.16
N LYS A 74 -3.04 -3.07 2.89
CA LYS A 74 -4.09 -3.98 2.41
C LYS A 74 -5.37 -3.23 2.04
N ASN A 75 -5.89 -2.37 2.91
CA ASN A 75 -7.15 -1.67 2.62
C ASN A 75 -7.02 -0.69 1.45
N SER A 76 -5.83 -0.09 1.27
CA SER A 76 -5.55 0.72 0.08
C SER A 76 -5.54 -0.13 -1.19
N THR A 77 -5.09 -1.37 -1.13
CA THR A 77 -5.13 -2.32 -2.27
C THR A 77 -6.56 -2.50 -2.78
N ILE A 78 -7.50 -2.60 -1.86
CA ILE A 78 -8.90 -2.86 -2.19
C ILE A 78 -9.55 -1.60 -2.76
N ALA A 79 -9.26 -0.42 -2.21
CA ALA A 79 -9.66 0.85 -2.80
C ALA A 79 -9.07 1.06 -4.22
N GLN A 80 -7.83 0.66 -4.43
CA GLN A 80 -7.15 0.75 -5.73
C GLN A 80 -7.75 -0.24 -6.75
N LEU A 81 -8.11 -1.45 -6.32
CA LEU A 81 -8.84 -2.41 -7.16
C LEU A 81 -10.23 -1.90 -7.52
N TYR A 82 -10.95 -1.28 -6.57
CA TYR A 82 -12.23 -0.60 -6.83
C TYR A 82 -12.05 0.48 -7.89
N LEU A 83 -11.09 1.38 -7.71
CA LEU A 83 -10.78 2.43 -8.68
C LEU A 83 -10.44 1.87 -10.06
N ALA A 84 -9.65 0.79 -10.10
CA ALA A 84 -9.27 0.14 -11.36
C ALA A 84 -10.46 -0.51 -12.06
N GLU A 85 -11.45 -1.04 -11.33
CA GLU A 85 -12.73 -1.50 -11.88
C GLU A 85 -13.47 -0.35 -12.57
N GLU A 86 -13.69 0.75 -11.85
CA GLU A 86 -14.44 1.92 -12.33
C GLU A 86 -13.78 2.58 -13.55
N LEU A 87 -12.46 2.52 -13.64
CA LEU A 87 -11.68 3.07 -14.75
C LEU A 87 -11.42 2.08 -15.89
N GLY A 88 -11.90 0.83 -15.79
CA GLY A 88 -11.65 -0.20 -16.82
C GLY A 88 -10.18 -0.62 -16.94
N LEU A 89 -9.38 -0.46 -15.88
CA LEU A 89 -7.94 -0.74 -15.86
C LEU A 89 -7.69 -2.23 -15.60
N HIS A 90 -7.97 -3.05 -16.62
CA HIS A 90 -7.85 -4.51 -16.53
C HIS A 90 -6.44 -5.00 -16.16
N SER A 91 -5.37 -4.32 -16.62
CA SER A 91 -3.98 -4.70 -16.29
C SER A 91 -3.71 -4.60 -14.78
N PHE A 92 -4.15 -3.51 -14.14
CA PHE A 92 -4.02 -3.35 -12.69
C PHE A 92 -4.83 -4.42 -11.93
N ARG A 93 -6.05 -4.73 -12.38
CA ARG A 93 -6.88 -5.77 -11.76
C ARG A 93 -6.27 -7.17 -11.81
N GLN A 94 -5.40 -7.44 -12.78
CA GLN A 94 -4.65 -8.70 -12.87
C GLN A 94 -3.31 -8.68 -12.11
N THR A 95 -2.97 -7.55 -11.48
CA THR A 95 -1.74 -7.43 -10.68
C THR A 95 -1.84 -8.31 -9.44
N ARG A 96 -0.74 -8.99 -9.13
CA ARG A 96 -0.60 -9.79 -7.92
C ARG A 96 -0.05 -8.97 -6.78
N PHE A 97 -0.44 -9.30 -5.55
CA PHE A 97 -0.02 -8.59 -4.35
C PHE A 97 0.63 -9.54 -3.35
N HIS A 98 1.77 -9.11 -2.81
CA HIS A 98 2.36 -9.69 -1.61
C HIS A 98 2.40 -8.62 -0.52
N HIS A 99 1.70 -8.87 0.58
CA HIS A 99 1.64 -7.99 1.73
C HIS A 99 2.48 -8.53 2.87
N HIS A 100 3.70 -8.03 3.02
CA HIS A 100 4.61 -8.48 4.06
C HIS A 100 4.27 -7.84 5.43
N ASP A 101 4.59 -8.54 6.51
CA ASP A 101 4.45 -7.98 7.86
C ASP A 101 5.43 -6.81 8.08
N LEU A 102 5.08 -5.97 9.05
CA LEU A 102 5.84 -4.77 9.37
C LEU A 102 6.91 -5.10 10.39
N LEU A 103 8.07 -4.44 10.29
CA LEU A 103 9.13 -4.63 11.27
C LEU A 103 8.69 -4.05 12.62
N SER A 104 8.88 -4.86 13.67
CA SER A 104 8.66 -4.45 15.06
C SER A 104 9.98 -4.32 15.82
N ASP A 105 9.99 -3.50 16.86
CA ASP A 105 11.06 -3.50 17.86
C ASP A 105 10.97 -4.75 18.75
N ASP A 106 11.92 -4.87 19.68
CA ASP A 106 12.04 -6.05 20.55
C ASP A 106 10.89 -6.12 21.59
N SER A 107 10.06 -5.08 21.69
CA SER A 107 8.83 -5.05 22.48
C SER A 107 7.58 -5.42 21.67
N GLY A 108 7.74 -5.72 20.37
CA GLY A 108 6.64 -5.98 19.44
C GLY A 108 5.99 -4.71 18.88
N THR A 109 6.49 -3.52 19.21
CA THR A 109 5.94 -2.25 18.74
C THR A 109 6.41 -1.97 17.31
N LYS A 110 5.49 -1.60 16.40
CA LYS A 110 5.81 -1.27 15.01
C LYS A 110 6.90 -0.19 14.96
N LEU A 111 8.00 -0.48 14.28
CA LEU A 111 9.04 0.54 14.03
C LEU A 111 8.42 1.65 13.17
N SER A 112 8.45 2.88 13.68
CA SER A 112 7.99 4.03 12.94
C SER A 112 8.98 5.18 13.08
N LYS A 113 9.25 5.85 11.96
CA LYS A 113 10.11 7.05 11.93
C LYS A 113 9.62 8.13 12.90
N SER A 114 8.30 8.23 13.09
CA SER A 114 7.65 9.15 14.03
C SER A 114 7.86 8.78 15.50
N ALA A 115 8.08 7.50 15.83
CA ALA A 115 8.40 7.04 17.18
C ALA A 115 9.91 7.08 17.49
N GLY A 116 10.73 7.66 16.61
CA GLY A 116 12.18 7.74 16.81
C GLY A 116 12.91 6.42 16.55
N SER A 117 12.27 5.45 15.87
CA SER A 117 12.93 4.19 15.51
C SER A 117 14.19 4.46 14.69
N THR A 118 15.28 3.74 15.00
CA THR A 118 16.60 3.93 14.42
C THR A 118 16.53 3.95 12.88
N SER A 119 16.95 5.08 12.29
CA SER A 119 16.95 5.21 10.83
C SER A 119 18.12 4.45 10.20
N LEU A 120 17.96 4.00 8.94
CA LEU A 120 19.07 3.40 8.19
C LEU A 120 20.30 4.32 8.12
N LYS A 121 20.07 5.65 8.05
CA LYS A 121 21.13 6.65 8.07
C LYS A 121 21.91 6.62 9.39
N LEU A 122 21.19 6.61 10.51
CA LEU A 122 21.80 6.54 11.83
C LEU A 122 22.60 5.25 12.02
N LEU A 123 22.07 4.10 11.60
CA LEU A 123 22.78 2.81 11.66
C LEU A 123 24.09 2.85 10.85
N ARG A 124 24.07 3.50 9.68
CA ARG A 124 25.26 3.71 8.85
C ARG A 124 26.26 4.65 9.51
N GLU A 125 25.80 5.75 10.10
CA GLU A 125 26.65 6.70 10.85
C GLU A 125 27.28 6.05 12.09
N GLN A 126 26.62 5.05 12.69
CA GLN A 126 27.15 4.22 13.77
C GLN A 126 28.15 3.15 13.30
N GLY A 127 28.50 3.13 12.01
CA GLY A 127 29.50 2.21 11.45
C GLY A 127 28.96 0.82 11.12
N MET A 128 27.64 0.60 11.14
CA MET A 128 27.08 -0.70 10.76
C MET A 128 27.28 -0.97 9.26
N THR A 129 27.75 -2.17 8.94
CA THR A 129 27.89 -2.62 7.56
C THR A 129 26.53 -2.92 6.94
N ARG A 130 26.48 -2.98 5.61
CA ARG A 130 25.26 -3.37 4.87
C ARG A 130 24.78 -4.74 5.33
N GLU A 131 25.71 -5.68 5.48
CA GLU A 131 25.46 -7.07 5.83
C GLU A 131 24.87 -7.16 7.24
N ALA A 132 25.39 -6.37 8.19
CA ALA A 132 24.86 -6.30 9.54
C ALA A 132 23.42 -5.75 9.57
N ILE A 133 23.14 -4.69 8.80
CA ILE A 133 21.79 -4.11 8.70
C ILE A 133 20.81 -5.10 8.07
N LEU A 134 21.20 -5.78 6.98
CA LEU A 134 20.35 -6.79 6.34
C LEU A 134 20.09 -7.98 7.27
N SER A 135 21.09 -8.39 8.05
CA SER A 135 20.93 -9.45 9.04
C SER A 135 19.91 -9.07 10.13
N LEU A 136 19.92 -7.82 10.60
CA LEU A 136 18.91 -7.31 11.54
C LEU A 136 17.49 -7.38 10.97
N MET A 137 17.31 -7.04 9.69
CA MET A 137 16.01 -7.10 9.03
C MET A 137 15.54 -8.55 8.85
N ASN A 138 16.42 -9.44 8.39
CA ASN A 138 16.09 -10.85 8.15
C ASN A 138 15.79 -11.61 9.44
N ARG A 139 16.53 -11.36 10.52
CA ARG A 139 16.26 -12.00 11.82
C ARG A 139 14.87 -11.65 12.34
N LYS A 140 14.48 -10.38 12.23
CA LYS A 140 13.17 -9.90 12.67
C LYS A 140 12.01 -10.39 11.78
N LEU A 141 12.28 -10.64 10.50
CA LEU A 141 11.30 -11.27 9.61
C LEU A 141 11.11 -12.76 9.93
N LEU A 142 12.18 -13.49 10.28
CA LEU A 142 12.12 -14.92 10.63
C LEU A 142 11.47 -15.17 11.99
N GLU A 143 11.67 -14.30 12.97
CA GLU A 143 11.03 -14.39 14.30
C GLU A 143 9.50 -14.14 14.23
N SER A 144 8.98 -13.53 13.16
CA SER A 144 7.53 -13.42 12.90
C SER A 144 6.90 -14.64 12.20
N PHE A 145 7.68 -15.67 11.87
CA PHE A 145 7.20 -16.94 11.29
C PHE A 145 7.26 -18.13 12.28
N VAL A 146 7.56 -17.88 13.56
CA VAL A 146 7.55 -18.89 14.64
C VAL A 146 6.49 -18.56 15.68
#